data_AF-A0A2R6IR90-F1
#
_entry.id   AF-A0A2R6IR90-F1
#
_cell.length_a   1.000
_cell.length_b   1.000
_cell.length_c   1.000
_cell.angle_alpha   90.00
_cell.angle_beta   90.00
_cell.angle_gamma   90.00
#
_symmetry.space_group_name_H-M   'P 1'
#
loop_
_entity.id
_entity.type
_entity.pdbx_description
1 polymer ?
#
loop_
_entity_poly.entity_id
_entity_poly.type
_entity_poly.pdbx_seq_one_letter_code
_entity_poly.pdbx_strand_id
1 'polypeptide(L)' 'MSTSIETPDETQACAYCGCRVFDHDPVCIRDCTDDCGSPTYFCNYGCLVAYVEENGLTTGTTCEWSPD' A
#
# COMPACT_ATOMS: atom_id res chain seq x y z
N MET A 1 4.94 -19.40 -2.65
CA MET A 1 6.05 -18.43 -2.47
C MET A 1 6.03 -17.97 -1.03
N SER A 2 7.18 -17.91 -0.35
CA SER A 2 7.25 -17.43 1.04
C SER A 2 7.47 -15.92 1.00
N THR A 3 6.46 -15.13 1.40
CA THR A 3 6.59 -13.68 1.52
C THR A 3 7.19 -13.36 2.88
N SER A 4 8.51 -13.14 2.93
CA SER A 4 9.14 -12.60 4.14
C SER A 4 8.75 -11.12 4.26
N ILE A 5 8.18 -10.73 5.39
CA ILE A 5 7.93 -9.33 5.72
C ILE A 5 9.24 -8.79 6.29
N GLU A 6 9.96 -7.98 5.52
CA GLU A 6 11.11 -7.23 6.02
C GLU A 6 10.62 -5.92 6.63
N THR A 7 11.07 -5.63 7.84
CA THR A 7 10.84 -4.34 8.49
C THR A 7 11.54 -3.25 7.68
N PRO A 8 10.84 -2.17 7.26
CA PRO A 8 11.48 -1.08 6.52
C PRO A 8 12.50 -0.30 7.36
N ASP A 9 13.29 0.53 6.69
CA ASP A 9 14.22 1.47 7.32
C ASP A 9 13.49 2.44 8.28
N GLU A 10 14.14 2.84 9.38
CA GLU A 10 13.56 3.74 10.39
C GLU A 10 13.12 5.10 9.81
N THR A 11 13.72 5.51 8.70
CA THR A 11 13.41 6.76 8.01
C THR A 11 12.39 6.61 6.89
N GLN A 12 11.78 5.42 6.75
CA GLN A 12 10.82 5.11 5.69
C GLN A 12 9.71 6.17 5.61
N ALA A 13 9.63 6.82 4.44
CA ALA A 13 8.64 7.85 4.17
C ALA A 13 7.30 7.23 3.75
N CYS A 14 6.21 7.89 4.14
CA CYS A 14 4.88 7.59 3.65
C CYS A 14 4.73 8.04 2.20
N ALA A 15 4.22 7.15 1.35
CA ALA A 15 3.98 7.45 -0.05
C ALA A 15 2.95 8.57 -0.30
N TYR A 16 2.09 8.86 0.68
CA TYR A 16 1.09 9.93 0.57
C TYR A 16 1.59 11.26 1.15
N CYS A 17 1.87 11.32 2.45
CA CYS A 17 2.18 12.60 3.13
C CYS A 17 3.67 12.91 3.29
N GLY A 18 4.57 11.96 2.98
CA GLY A 18 6.02 12.11 3.13
C GLY A 18 6.54 12.06 4.58
N CYS A 19 5.68 11.97 5.59
CA CYS A 19 6.09 11.78 6.99
C CYS A 19 6.75 10.41 7.19
N ARG A 20 7.53 10.26 8.27
CA ARG A 20 8.09 8.95 8.65
C ARG A 20 6.98 8.04 9.14
N VAL A 21 6.92 6.82 8.61
CA VAL A 21 5.81 5.90 8.87
C VAL A 21 5.79 5.38 10.31
N PHE A 22 6.97 5.26 10.94
CA PHE A 22 7.12 4.77 12.32
C PHE A 22 6.77 5.80 13.41
N ASP A 23 6.50 7.06 13.05
CA ASP A 23 5.93 8.05 13.98
C ASP A 23 4.40 7.83 14.18
N HIS A 24 3.83 6.80 13.55
CA HIS A 24 2.40 6.50 13.48
C HIS A 24 2.12 4.97 13.58
N ASP A 25 0.99 4.51 13.04
CA ASP A 25 0.57 3.10 12.99
C ASP A 25 0.70 2.57 11.54
N PRO A 26 1.91 2.20 11.09
CA PRO A 26 2.21 2.01 9.67
C PRO A 26 1.49 0.82 9.06
N VAL A 27 1.08 0.98 7.80
CA VAL A 27 0.57 -0.11 6.95
C VAL A 27 1.39 -0.18 5.66
N CYS A 28 1.60 -1.40 5.15
CA CYS A 28 2.35 -1.63 3.90
C CYS A 28 1.52 -2.46 2.92
N ILE A 29 1.52 -2.03 1.65
CA ILE A 29 0.84 -2.73 0.55
C ILE A 29 1.89 -3.19 -0.45
N ARG A 30 1.80 -4.45 -0.86
CA ARG A 30 2.57 -5.00 -1.98
C ARG A 30 1.63 -5.30 -3.12
N ASP A 31 1.86 -4.69 -4.27
CA ASP A 31 1.13 -5.02 -5.48
C ASP A 31 1.83 -6.20 -6.18
N CYS A 32 1.15 -7.35 -6.23
CA CYS A 32 1.67 -8.54 -6.87
C CYS A 32 1.41 -8.58 -8.38
N THR A 33 0.57 -7.69 -8.91
CA THR A 33 0.37 -7.54 -10.35
C THR A 33 1.52 -6.77 -11.01
N ASP A 34 2.28 -6.01 -10.22
CA ASP A 34 3.52 -5.34 -10.60
C ASP A 34 4.75 -6.09 -10.04
N ASP A 35 4.99 -7.30 -10.56
CA ASP A 35 6.15 -8.17 -10.25
C ASP A 35 6.40 -8.45 -8.76
N CYS A 36 5.36 -8.32 -7.92
CA CYS A 36 5.50 -8.39 -6.46
C CYS A 36 6.58 -7.43 -5.94
N GLY A 37 6.65 -6.23 -6.53
CA GLY A 37 7.67 -5.20 -6.28
C GLY A 37 7.82 -4.78 -4.81
N SER A 38 8.73 -3.83 -4.56
CA SER A 38 8.95 -3.31 -3.21
C SER A 38 7.65 -2.79 -2.60
N PRO A 39 7.35 -3.12 -1.33
CA PRO A 39 6.13 -2.67 -0.68
C PRO A 39 6.09 -1.13 -0.63
N THR A 40 4.89 -0.58 -0.83
CA THR A 40 4.59 0.83 -0.61
C THR A 40 4.12 1.01 0.84
N TYR A 41 4.65 2.03 1.52
CA TYR A 41 4.43 2.25 2.94
C TYR A 41 3.58 3.49 3.21
N PHE A 42 2.71 3.42 4.21
CA PHE A 42 1.79 4.48 4.61
C PHE A 42 1.79 4.67 6.13
N CYS A 43 1.58 5.89 6.60
CA CYS A 43 1.49 6.19 8.04
C CYS A 43 0.33 5.46 8.75
N ASN A 44 -0.78 5.22 8.04
CA ASN A 44 -1.99 4.53 8.52
C ASN A 44 -2.98 4.35 7.34
N TYR A 45 -4.14 3.75 7.63
CA TYR A 45 -5.23 3.58 6.65
C TYR A 45 -5.75 4.90 6.06
N GLY A 46 -5.69 6.02 6.78
CA GLY A 46 -6.12 7.31 6.24
C GLY A 46 -5.25 7.78 5.08
N CYS A 47 -3.92 7.67 5.22
CA CYS A 47 -2.98 7.98 4.14
C CYS A 47 -3.13 7.00 2.96
N LEU A 48 -3.39 5.72 3.23
CA LEU A 48 -3.63 4.73 2.19
C LEU A 48 -4.90 5.04 1.39
N VAL A 49 -6.02 5.33 2.07
CA VAL A 49 -7.29 5.66 1.42
C VAL A 49 -7.15 6.91 0.55
N ALA A 50 -6.55 7.97 1.09
CA ALA A 50 -6.33 9.20 0.33
C ALA A 50 -5.47 8.96 -0.92
N TYR A 51 -4.40 8.17 -0.80
CA TYR A 51 -3.57 7.77 -1.94
C TYR A 51 -4.36 6.98 -3.00
N VAL A 52 -5.15 5.99 -2.57
CA VAL A 52 -5.98 5.16 -3.44
C VAL A 52 -7.02 5.98 -4.19
N GLU A 53 -7.69 6.91 -3.51
CA GLU A 53 -8.70 7.79 -4.09
C GLU A 53 -8.09 8.77 -5.08
N GLU A 54 -7.01 9.46 -4.72
CA GLU A 54 -6.34 10.46 -5.57
C GLU A 54 -5.80 9.86 -6.87
N ASN A 55 -5.29 8.61 -6.81
CA ASN A 55 -4.76 7.90 -7.96
C ASN A 55 -5.80 7.04 -8.69
N GLY A 56 -7.05 7.02 -8.22
CA GLY A 56 -8.14 6.26 -8.84
C GLY A 56 -7.92 4.74 -8.88
N LEU A 57 -7.16 4.18 -7.91
CA LEU A 57 -6.72 2.78 -7.92
C LEU A 57 -7.85 1.75 -7.72
N THR A 58 -9.03 2.20 -7.34
CA THR A 58 -10.25 1.37 -7.27
C THR A 58 -10.96 1.22 -8.62
N THR A 59 -10.54 1.97 -9.63
CA THR A 59 -11.19 1.92 -10.95
C THR A 59 -10.93 0.59 -11.62
N GLY A 60 -12.00 -0.13 -11.97
CA GLY A 60 -11.89 -1.43 -12.64
C GLY A 60 -11.44 -2.57 -11.73
N THR A 61 -11.32 -2.36 -10.41
CA THR A 61 -11.06 -3.44 -9.46
C THR A 61 -12.36 -4.22 -9.24
N THR A 62 -12.53 -5.33 -9.94
CA THR A 62 -13.59 -6.32 -9.66
C THR A 62 -12.95 -7.64 -9.27
N CYS A 63 -13.23 -8.10 -8.05
CA CYS A 63 -12.86 -9.44 -7.61
C CYS A 63 -13.80 -10.43 -8.32
N GLU A 64 -13.42 -10.91 -9.50
CA GLU A 64 -14.17 -11.88 -10.33
C GLU A 64 -15.70 -11.81 -10.15
N TRP A 65 -16.32 -10.77 -10.70
CA TRP A 65 -17.78 -10.71 -10.72
C TRP A 65 -18.29 -11.54 -11.90
N SER A 66 -18.67 -12.80 -11.64
CA SER A 66 -19.52 -13.57 -12.54
C SER A 66 -20.99 -13.36 -12.15
N PRO A 67 -21.83 -12.79 -13.04
CA PRO A 67 -23.29 -12.75 -12.85
C PRO A 67 -23.99 -14.09 -13.11
N ASP A 68 -23.24 -15.13 -13.53
CA ASP A 68 -23.76 -16.48 -13.82
C ASP A 68 -24.08 -17.29 -12.56
#